data_AF-A0A3D2ECI2-F1
#
_entry.id   AF-A0A3D2ECI2-F1
#
_cell.length_a   1.000
_cell.length_b   1.000
_cell.length_c   1.000
_cell.angle_alpha   90.00
_cell.angle_beta   90.00
_cell.angle_gamma   90.00
#
_symmetry.space_group_name_H-M   'P 1'
#
loop_
_entity.id
_entity.type
_entity.pdbx_description
1 polymer ?
#
loop_
_entity_poly.entity_id
_entity_poly.type
_entity_poly.pdbx_seq_one_letter_code
_entity_poly.pdbx_strand_id
1 'polypeptide(L)' 'ANNAPDLFGALLVVGVMGHIAIQVILNVAVVTNTIPNTGISLPFISYGGSSVMFLLAEIGIVFSVGRGIRLKDL' A
#
# COMPACT_ATOMS: atom_id res chain seq x y z
N ALA A 1 10.55 -3.12 4.53
CA ALA A 1 10.99 -2.05 5.45
C ALA A 1 12.30 -2.42 6.14
N ASN A 2 12.35 -3.47 6.98
CA ASN A 2 13.57 -3.82 7.74
C ASN A 2 14.80 -4.17 6.88
N ASN A 3 14.60 -4.70 5.69
CA ASN A 3 15.70 -5.05 4.78
C ASN A 3 15.98 -3.96 3.74
N ALA A 4 15.31 -2.79 3.80
CA ALA A 4 15.50 -1.76 2.78
C ALA A 4 16.97 -1.25 2.80
N PRO A 5 17.56 -0.98 1.62
CA PRO A 5 18.97 -0.60 1.54
C PRO A 5 19.25 0.82 2.06
N ASP A 6 18.19 1.63 2.19
CA ASP A 6 18.24 3.01 2.64
C ASP A 6 17.00 3.38 3.48
N LEU A 7 17.18 4.34 4.40
CA LEU A 7 16.12 4.81 5.30
C LEU A 7 14.94 5.42 4.54
N PHE A 8 15.20 6.07 3.41
CA PHE A 8 14.17 6.64 2.56
C PHE A 8 13.27 5.55 1.95
N GLY A 9 13.86 4.47 1.42
CA GLY A 9 13.16 3.29 0.94
C GLY A 9 12.39 2.59 2.04
N ALA A 10 12.93 2.53 3.27
CA ALA A 10 12.19 2.00 4.42
C ALA A 10 10.93 2.83 4.72
N LEU A 11 11.06 4.17 4.78
CA LEU A 11 9.95 5.09 5.03
C LEU A 11 8.91 5.06 3.90
N LEU A 12 9.35 4.95 2.65
CA LEU A 12 8.47 4.84 1.49
C LEU A 12 7.63 3.57 1.58
N VAL A 13 8.25 2.42 1.86
CA VAL A 13 7.55 1.14 2.02
C VAL A 13 6.56 1.19 3.19
N VAL A 14 6.94 1.81 4.31
CA VAL A 14 6.04 1.99 5.47
C VAL A 14 4.86 2.90 5.12
N GLY A 15 5.10 4.00 4.39
CA GLY A 15 4.05 4.92 3.95
C GLY A 15 3.03 4.26 3.03
N VAL A 16 3.49 3.50 2.03
CA VAL A 16 2.62 2.75 1.10
C VAL A 16 1.82 1.67 1.85
N MET A 17 2.46 0.92 2.75
CA MET A 17 1.74 -0.07 3.57
C MET A 17 0.72 0.58 4.50
N GLY A 18 1.04 1.74 5.08
CA GLY A 18 0.12 2.53 5.89
C GLY A 18 -1.08 3.03 5.10
N HIS A 19 -0.86 3.52 3.88
CA HIS A 19 -1.93 3.95 2.97
C HIS A 19 -2.92 2.81 2.69
N ILE A 20 -2.42 1.62 2.32
CA ILE A 20 -3.25 0.44 2.07
C ILE A 20 -3.99 0.01 3.34
N ALA A 21 -3.31 0.00 4.50
CA ALA A 21 -3.91 -0.40 5.77
C ALA A 21 -5.08 0.51 6.18
N ILE A 22 -4.94 1.84 6.01
CA ILE A 22 -6.02 2.79 6.30
C ILE A 22 -7.23 2.52 5.40
N GLN A 23 -7.02 2.29 4.10
CA GLN A 23 -8.12 1.96 3.18
C GLN A 23 -8.86 0.69 3.60
N VAL A 24 -8.14 -0.34 4.07
CA VAL A 24 -8.75 -1.59 4.58
C VAL A 24 -9.55 -1.33 5.86
N ILE A 25 -8.98 -0.62 6.85
CA ILE A 25 -9.65 -0.31 8.11
C ILE A 25 -10.93 0.49 7.86
N LEU A 26 -10.88 1.50 6.99
CA LEU A 26 -12.04 2.30 6.63
C LEU A 26 -13.14 1.47 5.96
N ASN A 27 -12.78 0.56 5.06
CA ASN A 27 -13.76 -0.34 4.45
C ASN A 27 -14.38 -1.31 5.48
N VAL A 28 -13.61 -1.80 6.45
CA VAL A 28 -14.12 -2.62 7.56
C VAL A 28 -15.05 -1.80 8.47
N ALA A 29 -14.73 -0.54 8.75
CA ALA A 29 -15.59 0.35 9.51
C ALA A 29 -16.92 0.65 8.79
N VAL A 30 -16.88 0.73 7.45
CA VAL A 30 -18.08 0.90 6.62
C VAL A 30 -18.94 -0.36 6.60
N VAL A 31 -18.37 -1.55 6.41
CA VAL A 31 -19.16 -2.81 6.37
C VAL A 31 -19.77 -3.15 7.74
N THR A 32 -19.14 -2.73 8.83
CA THR A 32 -19.66 -2.88 10.20
C THR A 32 -20.69 -1.82 10.59
N ASN A 33 -21.09 -0.92 9.67
CA ASN A 33 -21.98 0.23 9.92
C ASN A 33 -21.48 1.18 11.02
N THR A 34 -20.18 1.17 11.34
CA THR A 34 -19.59 2.09 12.31
C THR A 34 -19.42 3.50 11.72
N ILE A 35 -19.20 3.58 10.41
CA ILE A 35 -19.05 4.82 9.64
C ILE A 35 -19.96 4.74 8.41
N PRO A 36 -20.67 5.82 8.02
CA PRO A 36 -21.46 5.86 6.79
C PRO A 36 -20.61 5.52 5.56
N ASN A 37 -21.23 4.96 4.52
CA ASN A 37 -20.56 4.48 3.32
C ASN A 37 -19.84 5.60 2.56
N THR A 38 -18.56 5.80 2.88
CA THR A 38 -17.70 6.83 2.26
C THR A 38 -17.33 6.54 0.81
N GLY A 39 -17.80 5.43 0.21
CA GLY A 39 -17.57 5.09 -1.19
C GLY A 39 -16.10 4.80 -1.54
N ILE A 40 -15.27 4.56 -0.53
CA ILE A 40 -13.83 4.30 -0.70
C ILE A 40 -13.64 2.90 -1.28
N SER A 41 -12.95 2.80 -2.40
CA SER A 41 -12.66 1.52 -3.07
C SER A 41 -11.74 0.65 -2.21
N LEU A 42 -12.14 -0.61 -1.96
CA LEU A 42 -11.27 -1.59 -1.29
C LEU A 42 -10.02 -1.86 -2.14
N PRO A 43 -8.81 -1.75 -1.56
CA PRO A 43 -7.59 -2.01 -2.29
C PRO A 43 -7.60 -3.42 -2.87
N PHE A 44 -7.26 -3.54 -4.15
CA PHE A 44 -7.18 -4.78 -4.94
C PHE A 44 -8.48 -5.57 -5.18
N ILE A 45 -9.61 -5.21 -4.58
CA ILE A 45 -10.88 -5.97 -4.73
C ILE A 45 -11.99 -5.13 -5.37
N SER A 46 -12.01 -3.82 -5.18
CA SER A 46 -13.08 -2.97 -5.71
C SER A 46 -12.92 -2.69 -7.22
N TYR A 47 -14.06 -2.57 -7.93
CA TYR A 47 -14.16 -2.27 -9.37
C TYR A 47 -13.80 -0.80 -9.74
N GLY A 48 -12.89 -0.17 -9.00
CA GLY A 48 -12.35 1.14 -9.33
C GLY A 48 -11.10 1.00 -10.22
N GLY A 49 -11.26 0.98 -11.54
CA GLY A 49 -10.15 0.78 -12.48
C GLY A 49 -8.98 1.75 -12.25
N SER A 50 -9.27 3.02 -11.97
CA SER A 50 -8.27 4.03 -11.63
C SER A 50 -7.55 3.71 -10.31
N SER A 51 -8.30 3.31 -9.26
CA SER A 51 -7.75 2.95 -7.96
C SER A 51 -6.75 1.79 -8.05
N VAL A 52 -7.09 0.77 -8.84
CA VAL A 52 -6.22 -0.40 -9.06
C VAL A 52 -4.95 0.01 -9.80
N MET A 53 -5.03 0.91 -10.78
CA MET A 53 -3.85 1.43 -11.47
C MET A 53 -2.87 2.13 -10.52
N PHE A 54 -3.37 2.98 -9.62
CA PHE A 54 -2.53 3.65 -8.62
C PHE A 54 -1.93 2.67 -7.62
N LEU A 55 -2.70 1.69 -7.14
CA LEU A 55 -2.19 0.65 -6.23
C LEU A 55 -1.10 -0.21 -6.89
N LEU A 56 -1.25 -0.56 -8.16
CA LEU A 56 -0.22 -1.28 -8.92
C LEU A 56 1.05 -0.44 -9.10
N ALA A 57 0.90 0.87 -9.35
CA ALA A 57 2.03 1.78 -9.42
C ALA A 57 2.77 1.89 -8.06
N GLU A 58 2.04 2.03 -6.96
CA GLU A 58 2.59 2.05 -5.60
C GLU A 58 3.35 0.76 -5.27
N ILE A 59 2.77 -0.40 -5.57
CA ILE A 59 3.43 -1.70 -5.41
C ILE A 59 4.70 -1.79 -6.29
N GLY A 60 4.67 -1.25 -7.51
CA GLY A 60 5.83 -1.20 -8.40
C GLY A 60 7.00 -0.41 -7.81
N ILE A 61 6.72 0.70 -7.12
CA ILE A 61 7.73 1.50 -6.42
C ILE A 61 8.30 0.69 -5.24
N VAL A 62 7.45 0.04 -4.44
CA VAL A 62 7.89 -0.84 -3.34
C VAL A 62 8.76 -1.99 -3.84
N PHE A 63 8.40 -2.61 -4.97
CA PHE A 63 9.21 -3.65 -5.61
C PHE A 63 10.56 -3.12 -6.11
N SER A 64 10.61 -1.86 -6.55
CA SER A 64 11.88 -1.22 -6.93
C SER A 64 12.82 -1.09 -5.74
N VAL A 65 12.31 -0.65 -4.59
CA VAL A 65 13.09 -0.63 -3.32
C VAL A 65 13.53 -2.04 -2.94
N GLY A 66 12.64 -3.04 -3.06
CA GLY A 66 12.93 -4.44 -2.79
C GLY A 66 14.04 -5.04 -3.67
N ARG A 67 14.16 -4.61 -4.93
CA ARG A 67 15.27 -5.02 -5.80
C ARG A 67 16.62 -4.47 -5.33
N GLY A 68 16.64 -3.26 -4.77
CA GLY A 68 17.86 -2.64 -4.21
C GLY A 68 18.44 -3.38 -3.01
N ILE A 69 17.64 -4.23 -2.34
CA ILE A 69 18.06 -5.06 -1.19
C ILE A 69 19.08 -6.13 -1.61
N ARG A 70 19.10 -6.56 -2.89
CA ARG A 70 19.81 -7.78 -3.33
C ARG A 70 21.25 -7.60 -3.84
N LEU A 71 21.93 -6.50 -3.57
CA LEU A 71 23.31 -6.33 -4.06
C LEU A 71 24.36 -5.97 -3.01
N LYS A 72 23.98 -5.79 -1.73
CA LYS A 72 24.93 -5.36 -0.68
C LYS A 72 25.22 -6.42 0.39
N ASP A 73 24.45 -7.51 0.38
CA ASP A 73 24.54 -8.62 1.34
C ASP A 73 25.16 -9.90 0.74
N LEU A 74 25.77 -9.81 -0.46
CA LEU A 74 26.62 -10.85 -1.08
C LEU A 74 28.05 -10.33 -1.18
#